data_AF-A0A954Z7E9-F1
#
_entry.id   AF-A0A954Z7E9-F1
#
_cell.length_a   1.000
_cell.length_b   1.000
_cell.length_c   1.000
_cell.angle_alpha   90.00
_cell.angle_beta   90.00
_cell.angle_gamma   90.00
#
_symmetry.space_group_name_H-M   'P 1'
#
loop_
_entity.id
_entity.type
_entity.pdbx_description
1 polymer ?
#
loop_
_entity_poly.entity_id
_entity_poly.type
_entity_poly.pdbx_seq_one_letter_code
_entity_poly.pdbx_strand_id
1 'polypeptide(L)'
;MSREAQQLVRLLRQFSPLLTRRGSPKFVLTLSAALVVYLVAAPVANRTLGLNLPGWRELLHHGSASSASRESATRSQTTTANTQTAPATVPTASTTPRSSDPRLAEIVAGKSRAAYESPAGLRYARGSQEGHRILHVLAHTRDEPDRPGSHGVFEVDEASQLVELIDEAYQLAIAGTRVQVEREGERVIYTVDMRRRVGYVGGQTGKRSNHPAAHKVRLVIDERNLITAFPVR
;
A
#
# COMPACT_ATOMS: atom_id res chain seq x y z
N MET A 1 -30.56 33.26 18.07
CA MET A 1 -29.21 32.90 18.57
C MET A 1 -28.94 31.46 18.15
N SER A 2 -28.12 31.24 17.11
CA SER A 2 -27.92 29.92 16.50
C SER A 2 -27.11 28.99 17.41
N ARG A 3 -27.36 27.68 17.32
CA ARG A 3 -26.63 26.64 18.08
C ARG A 3 -25.12 26.67 17.81
N GLU A 4 -24.72 27.18 16.66
CA GLU A 4 -23.32 27.37 16.26
C GLU A 4 -22.63 28.48 17.07
N ALA A 5 -23.32 29.58 17.37
CA ALA A 5 -22.76 30.66 18.19
C ALA A 5 -22.51 30.20 19.64
N GLN A 6 -23.32 29.28 20.15
CA GLN A 6 -23.15 28.72 21.49
C GLN A 6 -22.01 27.67 21.56
N GLN A 7 -21.72 26.98 20.46
CA GLN A 7 -20.58 26.06 20.36
C GLN A 7 -19.25 26.81 20.25
N LEU A 8 -19.23 27.93 19.51
CA LEU A 8 -18.06 28.81 19.39
C LEU A 8 -17.66 29.44 20.74
N VAL A 9 -18.64 29.88 21.54
CA VAL A 9 -18.39 30.46 22.87
C VAL A 9 -17.89 29.41 23.88
N ARG A 10 -18.28 28.13 23.73
CA ARG A 10 -17.76 27.03 24.56
C ARG A 10 -16.34 26.62 24.17
N LEU A 11 -16.01 26.62 22.88
CA LEU A 11 -14.66 26.37 22.37
C LEU A 11 -13.67 27.46 22.80
N LEU A 12 -14.04 28.74 22.74
CA LEU A 12 -13.18 29.84 23.15
C LEU A 12 -12.86 29.85 24.67
N ARG A 13 -13.75 29.32 25.50
CA ARG A 13 -13.50 29.15 26.94
C ARG A 13 -12.57 27.97 27.26
N GLN A 14 -12.49 26.95 26.42
CA GLN A 14 -11.68 25.76 26.67
C GLN A 14 -10.20 25.93 26.27
N PHE A 15 -9.88 26.92 25.42
CA PHE A 15 -8.50 27.28 25.05
C PHE A 15 -7.90 28.46 25.85
N SER A 16 -8.67 29.08 26.76
CA SER A 16 -8.20 30.21 27.56
C SER A 16 -7.07 29.93 28.59
N PRO A 17 -6.86 28.71 29.13
CA PRO A 17 -5.76 28.54 30.10
C PRO A 17 -4.39 28.31 29.45
N LEU A 18 -4.31 28.10 28.13
CA LEU A 18 -3.03 27.88 27.43
C LEU A 18 -2.38 29.16 26.90
N LEU A 19 -3.12 30.27 26.79
CA LEU A 19 -2.57 31.57 26.37
C LEU A 19 -2.18 32.50 27.52
N THR A 20 -2.49 32.16 28.78
CA THR A 20 -2.18 33.03 29.94
C THR A 20 -0.88 32.66 30.66
N ARG A 21 -0.17 31.61 30.22
CA ARG A 21 1.16 31.30 30.77
C ARG A 21 2.26 32.08 30.05
N ARG A 22 2.35 33.38 30.34
CA ARG A 22 3.56 34.22 30.25
C ARG A 22 4.46 33.97 29.03
N GLY A 23 3.88 33.88 27.83
CA GLY A 23 4.63 33.96 26.59
C GLY A 23 5.03 35.42 26.35
N SER A 24 6.31 35.74 26.32
CA SER A 24 6.75 37.08 25.93
C SER A 24 6.18 37.40 24.53
N PRO A 25 5.81 38.66 24.22
CA PRO A 25 5.31 39.01 22.88
C PRO A 25 6.31 38.66 21.77
N LYS A 26 7.60 38.60 22.12
CA LYS A 26 8.68 38.11 21.27
C LYS A 26 8.51 36.63 20.91
N PHE A 27 8.07 35.79 21.85
CA PHE A 27 7.83 34.35 21.60
C PHE A 27 6.70 34.12 20.60
N VAL A 28 5.61 34.87 20.72
CA VAL A 28 4.47 34.80 19.79
C VAL A 28 4.91 35.24 18.39
N LEU A 29 5.63 36.36 18.29
CA LEU A 29 6.18 36.84 17.01
C LEU A 29 7.16 35.84 16.39
N THR A 30 8.06 35.24 17.17
CA THR A 30 9.00 34.24 16.65
C THR A 30 8.31 32.97 16.15
N LEU A 31 7.27 32.51 16.86
CA LEU A 31 6.54 31.31 16.45
C LEU A 31 5.71 31.57 15.20
N SER A 32 5.07 32.73 15.10
CA SER A 32 4.36 33.15 13.89
C SER A 32 5.30 33.32 12.71
N ALA A 33 6.47 33.94 12.90
CA ALA A 33 7.47 34.08 11.84
C ALA A 33 8.01 32.71 11.39
N ALA A 34 8.30 31.79 12.31
CA ALA A 34 8.74 30.44 12.00
C ALA A 34 7.66 29.66 11.21
N LEU A 35 6.38 29.84 11.55
CA LEU A 35 5.27 29.22 10.83
C LEU A 35 5.15 29.76 9.39
N VAL A 36 5.29 31.08 9.20
CA VAL A 36 5.27 31.69 7.87
C VAL A 36 6.45 31.21 7.02
N VAL A 37 7.66 31.15 7.59
CA VAL A 37 8.85 30.61 6.91
C VAL A 37 8.62 29.15 6.52
N TYR A 38 8.06 28.33 7.42
CA TYR A 38 7.74 26.94 7.12
C TYR A 38 6.74 26.83 5.96
N LEU A 39 5.69 27.65 5.93
CA LEU A 39 4.69 27.63 4.86
C LEU A 39 5.25 28.02 3.48
N VAL A 40 6.26 28.89 3.43
CA VAL A 40 6.90 29.32 2.18
C VAL A 40 8.02 28.36 1.74
N ALA A 41 8.78 27.82 2.68
CA ALA A 41 9.90 26.93 2.40
C ALA A 41 9.46 25.48 2.12
N ALA A 42 8.41 24.99 2.78
CA ALA A 42 7.95 23.60 2.63
C ALA A 42 7.58 23.22 1.19
N PRO A 43 6.88 24.05 0.37
CA PRO A 43 6.58 23.73 -1.01
C PRO A 43 7.83 23.62 -1.90
N VAL A 44 8.85 24.45 -1.64
CA VAL A 44 10.10 24.47 -2.42
C VAL A 44 10.97 23.27 -2.02
N ALA A 45 11.09 22.99 -0.73
CA ALA A 45 11.82 21.85 -0.21
C ALA A 45 11.21 20.51 -0.66
N ASN A 46 9.88 20.40 -0.72
CA ASN A 46 9.21 19.20 -1.23
C ASN A 46 9.50 18.98 -2.74
N ARG A 47 9.68 20.07 -3.51
CA ARG A 47 10.00 20.01 -4.95
C ARG A 47 11.46 19.67 -5.24
N THR A 48 12.40 20.12 -4.42
CA THR A 48 13.85 19.93 -4.68
C THR A 48 14.45 18.74 -3.95
N LEU A 49 13.92 18.38 -2.78
CA LEU A 49 14.48 17.35 -1.91
C LEU A 49 13.58 16.13 -1.75
N GLY A 50 12.35 16.13 -2.30
CA GLY A 50 11.40 15.02 -2.17
C GLY A 50 10.95 14.73 -0.73
N LEU A 51 11.16 15.69 0.19
CA LEU A 51 10.76 15.59 1.58
C LEU A 51 9.24 15.86 1.69
N ASN A 52 8.46 14.80 1.80
CA ASN A 52 7.00 14.86 1.88
C ASN A 52 6.56 15.31 3.29
N LEU A 53 6.58 16.61 3.52
CA LEU A 53 6.17 17.23 4.78
C LEU A 53 4.64 17.26 4.89
N PRO A 54 4.04 16.84 6.03
CA PRO A 54 2.59 16.78 6.18
C PRO A 54 1.94 18.16 6.05
N GLY A 55 0.82 18.19 5.33
CA GLY A 55 0.02 19.40 5.13
C GLY A 55 -0.72 19.79 6.41
N TRP A 56 -0.77 21.09 6.71
CA TRP A 56 -1.47 21.60 7.91
C TRP A 56 -2.97 21.28 7.95
N ARG A 57 -3.59 20.96 6.81
CA ARG A 57 -4.99 20.49 6.72
C ARG A 57 -5.19 19.11 7.34
N GLU A 58 -4.18 18.26 7.27
CA GLU A 58 -4.21 16.88 7.73
C GLU A 58 -4.07 16.79 9.26
N LEU A 59 -3.26 17.69 9.83
CA LEU A 59 -3.10 17.87 11.28
C LEU A 59 -4.36 18.37 11.99
N LEU A 60 -5.30 19.02 11.28
CA LEU A 60 -6.53 19.54 11.87
C LEU A 60 -7.71 18.55 11.80
N HIS A 61 -7.58 17.41 11.13
CA HIS A 61 -8.69 16.45 10.91
C HIS A 61 -8.59 15.17 11.76
N HIS A 62 -7.52 14.97 12.53
CA HIS A 62 -7.44 13.88 13.51
C HIS A 62 -8.06 14.28 14.85
N GLY A 63 -9.38 14.28 14.90
CA GLY A 63 -10.08 14.49 16.17
C GLY A 63 -11.60 14.58 16.03
N SER A 64 -12.27 13.56 15.48
CA SER A 64 -13.72 13.33 15.68
C SER A 64 -14.22 11.98 15.11
N ALA A 65 -15.13 11.35 15.87
CA ALA A 65 -16.03 10.20 15.59
C ALA A 65 -15.42 8.77 15.75
N SER A 66 -15.72 8.01 16.82
CA SER A 66 -16.99 7.42 17.35
C SER A 66 -17.50 6.25 16.51
N SER A 67 -17.43 4.98 16.94
CA SER A 67 -18.34 4.22 17.84
C SER A 67 -19.81 4.07 17.40
N ALA A 68 -20.32 2.83 17.59
CA ALA A 68 -21.66 2.24 17.37
C ALA A 68 -21.88 1.68 15.95
N SER A 69 -22.43 0.47 15.74
CA SER A 69 -23.55 -0.18 16.43
C SER A 69 -23.56 -1.72 16.34
N ARG A 70 -24.27 -2.33 17.30
CA ARG A 70 -24.63 -3.75 17.49
C ARG A 70 -25.96 -4.11 16.79
N GLU A 71 -26.27 -5.42 16.81
CA GLU A 71 -27.63 -6.04 16.87
C GLU A 71 -28.34 -6.26 15.51
N SER A 72 -29.10 -7.33 15.22
CA SER A 72 -29.25 -8.73 15.66
C SER A 72 -30.15 -9.44 14.63
N ALA A 73 -29.95 -10.75 14.50
CA ALA A 73 -30.91 -11.84 14.21
C ALA A 73 -32.19 -11.57 13.37
N THR A 74 -32.47 -12.44 12.39
CA THR A 74 -33.68 -13.30 12.34
C THR A 74 -33.53 -14.42 11.29
N ARG A 75 -34.16 -15.55 11.63
CA ARG A 75 -34.11 -16.92 11.12
C ARG A 75 -35.38 -17.25 10.32
N SER A 76 -35.25 -18.03 9.24
CA SER A 76 -36.23 -18.96 8.62
C SER A 76 -35.44 -19.84 7.62
N GLN A 77 -35.16 -21.14 7.79
CA GLN A 77 -35.99 -22.37 7.74
C GLN A 77 -36.87 -22.50 6.47
N THR A 78 -36.41 -23.24 5.43
CA THR A 78 -36.72 -24.67 5.03
C THR A 78 -37.60 -24.59 3.74
N THR A 79 -37.46 -25.33 2.63
CA THR A 79 -37.41 -26.79 2.39
C THR A 79 -37.13 -27.11 0.90
N THR A 80 -36.29 -28.12 0.64
CA THR A 80 -36.24 -29.13 -0.45
C THR A 80 -36.82 -28.88 -1.86
N ALA A 81 -36.00 -29.14 -2.88
CA ALA A 81 -36.30 -30.08 -3.98
C ALA A 81 -35.02 -30.57 -4.67
N ASN A 82 -34.88 -31.89 -4.75
CA ASN A 82 -33.78 -32.65 -5.33
C ASN A 82 -34.07 -32.90 -6.82
N THR A 83 -33.12 -32.67 -7.72
CA THR A 83 -33.10 -33.30 -9.05
C THR A 83 -31.67 -33.62 -9.43
N GLN A 84 -31.47 -34.91 -9.70
CA GLN A 84 -30.21 -35.61 -9.88
C GLN A 84 -29.94 -35.73 -11.38
N THR A 85 -28.80 -35.25 -11.87
CA THR A 85 -28.20 -35.77 -13.12
C THR A 85 -26.67 -35.62 -13.06
N ALA A 86 -26.02 -36.78 -13.03
CA ALA A 86 -24.70 -37.25 -13.45
C ALA A 86 -23.59 -36.28 -13.96
N PRO A 87 -22.31 -36.71 -13.91
CA PRO A 87 -21.15 -35.88 -13.58
C PRO A 87 -20.61 -35.09 -14.77
N ALA A 88 -20.47 -33.77 -14.60
CA ALA A 88 -19.60 -32.98 -15.45
C ALA A 88 -18.15 -33.17 -14.99
N THR A 89 -17.41 -33.86 -15.84
CA THR A 89 -15.95 -33.93 -15.97
C THR A 89 -15.25 -32.76 -15.27
N VAL A 90 -14.62 -33.05 -14.13
CA VAL A 90 -13.60 -32.18 -13.55
C VAL A 90 -12.47 -32.15 -14.58
N PRO A 91 -12.13 -31.00 -15.20
CA PRO A 91 -10.82 -30.92 -15.82
C PRO A 91 -9.83 -30.97 -14.65
N THR A 92 -9.26 -32.15 -14.45
CA THR A 92 -7.98 -32.34 -13.77
C THR A 92 -7.04 -31.28 -14.32
N ALA A 93 -6.88 -30.19 -13.58
CA ALA A 93 -5.86 -29.19 -13.86
C ALA A 93 -4.54 -29.95 -13.78
N SER A 94 -3.96 -30.21 -14.95
CA SER A 94 -2.65 -30.83 -15.07
C SER A 94 -1.67 -29.96 -14.28
N THR A 95 -1.18 -30.48 -13.17
CA THR A 95 0.00 -29.99 -12.47
C THR A 95 1.21 -30.29 -13.36
N THR A 96 1.35 -29.50 -14.42
CA THR A 96 2.60 -29.31 -15.15
C THR A 96 3.08 -27.93 -14.73
N PRO A 97 4.32 -27.76 -14.23
CA PRO A 97 4.83 -26.44 -13.90
C PRO A 97 4.75 -25.59 -15.17
N ARG A 98 4.02 -24.47 -15.12
CA ARG A 98 3.85 -23.52 -16.21
C ARG A 98 5.12 -22.69 -16.42
N SER A 99 6.27 -23.37 -16.49
CA SER A 99 7.49 -22.88 -17.11
C SER A 99 7.22 -22.90 -18.62
N SER A 100 7.25 -21.82 -19.39
CA SER A 100 7.85 -20.51 -19.22
C SER A 100 7.18 -19.64 -20.28
N ASP A 101 6.48 -18.57 -19.89
CA ASP A 101 5.93 -17.64 -20.87
C ASP A 101 7.10 -17.04 -21.69
N PRO A 102 7.18 -17.29 -23.01
CA PRO A 102 8.32 -16.87 -23.82
C PRO A 102 8.46 -15.34 -23.83
N ARG A 103 7.35 -14.59 -23.71
CA ARG A 103 7.39 -13.12 -23.66
C ARG A 103 8.01 -12.64 -22.35
N LEU A 104 7.67 -13.28 -21.24
CA LEU A 104 8.28 -12.99 -19.95
C LEU A 104 9.79 -13.27 -20.01
N ALA A 105 10.19 -14.41 -20.58
CA ALA A 105 11.59 -14.77 -20.73
C ALA A 105 12.37 -13.78 -21.62
N GLU A 106 11.78 -13.30 -22.71
CA GLU A 106 12.40 -12.27 -23.56
C GLU A 106 12.60 -10.94 -22.83
N ILE A 107 11.64 -10.52 -22.00
CA ILE A 107 11.74 -9.29 -21.19
C ILE A 107 12.84 -9.45 -20.14
N VAL A 108 12.87 -10.58 -19.42
CA VAL A 108 13.89 -10.86 -18.41
C VAL A 108 15.29 -10.94 -19.03
N ALA A 109 15.40 -11.49 -20.24
CA ALA A 109 16.63 -11.50 -21.02
C ALA A 109 17.00 -10.14 -21.65
N GLY A 110 16.20 -9.08 -21.45
CA GLY A 110 16.41 -7.76 -22.03
C GLY A 110 16.21 -7.68 -23.55
N LYS A 111 15.66 -8.75 -24.16
CA LYS A 111 15.42 -8.87 -25.61
C LYS A 111 14.13 -8.19 -26.06
N SER A 112 13.21 -7.93 -25.13
CA SER A 112 11.94 -7.26 -25.40
C SER A 112 11.73 -6.04 -24.50
N ARG A 113 11.09 -5.02 -25.07
CA ARG A 113 10.64 -3.81 -24.36
C ARG A 113 9.11 -3.69 -24.36
N ALA A 114 8.41 -4.70 -24.87
CA ALA A 114 6.96 -4.72 -24.91
C ALA A 114 6.40 -4.77 -23.48
N ALA A 115 5.23 -4.18 -23.28
CA ALA A 115 4.52 -4.39 -22.03
C ALA A 115 4.13 -5.87 -21.91
N TYR A 116 4.23 -6.40 -20.70
CA TYR A 116 3.74 -7.72 -20.34
C TYR A 116 2.39 -7.60 -19.64
N GLU A 117 1.44 -8.48 -19.97
CA GLU A 117 0.17 -8.59 -19.27
C GLU A 117 0.09 -9.97 -18.63
N SER A 118 -0.10 -10.00 -17.31
CA SER A 118 -0.22 -11.25 -16.57
C SER A 118 -1.62 -11.85 -16.68
N PRO A 119 -1.79 -13.16 -16.38
CA PRO A 119 -3.09 -13.80 -16.33
C PRO A 119 -4.14 -13.08 -15.45
N ALA A 120 -3.72 -12.41 -14.38
CA ALA A 120 -4.63 -11.61 -13.53
C ALA A 120 -5.04 -10.25 -14.13
N GLY A 121 -4.51 -9.88 -15.31
CA GLY A 121 -4.79 -8.61 -15.98
C GLY A 121 -3.94 -7.43 -15.50
N LEU A 122 -2.82 -7.68 -14.80
CA LEU A 122 -1.85 -6.65 -14.47
C LEU A 122 -0.94 -6.38 -15.65
N ARG A 123 -0.72 -5.09 -15.96
CA ARG A 123 0.20 -4.65 -16.99
C ARG A 123 1.53 -4.21 -16.40
N TYR A 124 2.60 -4.81 -16.86
CA TYR A 124 3.98 -4.47 -16.54
C TYR A 124 4.57 -3.77 -17.76
N ALA A 125 4.61 -2.44 -17.71
CA ALA A 125 5.10 -1.64 -18.82
C ALA A 125 6.60 -1.32 -18.68
N ARG A 126 7.12 -0.55 -19.64
CA ARG A 126 8.43 0.11 -19.51
C ARG A 126 8.42 1.18 -18.42
N GLY A 127 9.60 1.53 -17.94
CA GLY A 127 9.82 2.50 -16.86
C GLY A 127 10.46 1.83 -15.64
N SER A 128 10.72 2.64 -14.60
CA SER A 128 11.65 2.34 -13.47
C SER A 128 13.12 2.55 -13.82
N GLN A 129 14.00 2.44 -12.82
CA GLN A 129 15.46 2.57 -12.98
C GLN A 129 16.05 1.39 -13.78
N GLU A 130 15.41 0.23 -13.68
CA GLU A 130 15.73 -1.02 -14.37
C GLU A 130 15.17 -1.03 -15.81
N GLY A 131 14.42 0.00 -16.20
CA GLY A 131 13.89 0.20 -17.55
C GLY A 131 12.62 -0.57 -17.88
N HIS A 132 12.26 -1.61 -17.10
CA HIS A 132 11.02 -2.35 -17.20
C HIS A 132 10.48 -2.75 -15.83
N ARG A 133 9.15 -2.71 -15.65
CA ARG A 133 8.50 -3.01 -14.35
C ARG A 133 8.72 -4.43 -13.86
N ILE A 134 8.73 -5.43 -14.75
CA ILE A 134 9.15 -6.81 -14.39
C ILE A 134 10.56 -6.81 -13.77
N LEU A 135 11.51 -6.10 -14.38
CA LEU A 135 12.89 -6.06 -13.89
C LEU A 135 12.98 -5.33 -12.54
N HIS A 136 12.19 -4.28 -12.34
CA HIS A 136 12.09 -3.60 -11.05
C HIS A 136 11.57 -4.50 -9.94
N VAL A 137 10.48 -5.22 -10.19
CA VAL A 137 9.92 -6.14 -9.20
C VAL A 137 10.86 -7.32 -8.96
N LEU A 138 11.55 -7.81 -10.00
CA LEU A 138 12.61 -8.81 -9.84
C LEU A 138 13.79 -8.30 -9.01
N ALA A 139 14.08 -7.00 -8.99
CA ALA A 139 15.10 -6.47 -8.08
C ALA A 139 14.71 -6.70 -6.61
N HIS A 140 13.41 -6.77 -6.30
CA HIS A 140 12.92 -7.15 -4.98
C HIS A 140 13.05 -8.65 -4.66
N THR A 141 13.71 -9.48 -5.46
CA THR A 141 14.08 -10.85 -5.05
C THR A 141 15.49 -10.93 -4.47
N ARG A 142 16.25 -9.83 -4.52
CA ARG A 142 17.63 -9.79 -4.04
C ARG A 142 17.76 -8.79 -2.90
N ASP A 143 18.36 -9.22 -1.80
CA ASP A 143 18.66 -8.32 -0.70
C ASP A 143 19.84 -7.41 -1.04
N GLU A 144 19.71 -6.15 -0.66
CA GLU A 144 20.78 -5.16 -0.62
C GLU A 144 21.17 -4.90 0.85
N PRO A 145 22.01 -5.74 1.48
CA PRO A 145 22.26 -5.71 2.92
C PRO A 145 22.89 -4.39 3.42
N ASP A 146 23.57 -3.67 2.53
CA ASP A 146 24.20 -2.39 2.85
C ASP A 146 23.32 -1.18 2.52
N ARG A 147 22.12 -1.39 1.94
CA ARG A 147 21.14 -0.32 1.65
C ARG A 147 20.63 0.29 2.97
N PRO A 148 20.70 1.61 3.14
CA PRO A 148 20.16 2.28 4.32
C PRO A 148 18.68 1.94 4.55
N GLY A 149 18.33 1.63 5.80
CA GLY A 149 16.96 1.31 6.20
C GLY A 149 16.53 -0.11 5.83
N SER A 150 15.24 -0.28 5.57
CA SER A 150 14.62 -1.57 5.21
C SER A 150 14.07 -1.57 3.78
N HIS A 151 14.03 -2.75 3.17
CA HIS A 151 13.17 -3.05 2.00
C HIS A 151 12.58 -4.45 2.13
N GLY A 152 11.55 -4.73 1.33
CA GLY A 152 11.04 -6.08 1.17
C GLY A 152 11.87 -6.86 0.17
N VAL A 153 12.16 -8.12 0.51
CA VAL A 153 12.82 -9.08 -0.37
C VAL A 153 11.93 -10.31 -0.48
N PHE A 154 11.47 -10.63 -1.68
CA PHE A 154 10.72 -11.85 -2.00
C PHE A 154 11.60 -13.07 -1.80
N GLU A 155 10.99 -14.17 -1.40
CA GLU A 155 11.67 -15.47 -1.27
C GLU A 155 11.64 -16.28 -2.58
N VAL A 156 10.84 -15.85 -3.56
CA VAL A 156 10.81 -16.43 -4.90
C VAL A 156 11.86 -15.76 -5.79
N ASP A 157 12.63 -16.57 -6.51
CA ASP A 157 13.71 -16.08 -7.38
C ASP A 157 13.34 -16.09 -8.88
N GLU A 158 12.41 -16.97 -9.26
CA GLU A 158 11.98 -17.14 -10.65
C GLU A 158 10.91 -16.13 -11.04
N ALA A 159 11.08 -15.50 -12.21
CA ALA A 159 10.19 -14.45 -12.69
C ALA A 159 8.74 -14.91 -12.85
N SER A 160 8.50 -16.14 -13.31
CA SER A 160 7.15 -16.70 -13.44
C SER A 160 6.47 -16.85 -12.08
N GLN A 161 7.17 -17.40 -11.09
CA GLN A 161 6.66 -17.59 -9.73
C GLN A 161 6.37 -16.25 -9.04
N LEU A 162 7.22 -15.24 -9.29
CA LEU A 162 7.01 -13.90 -8.79
C LEU A 162 5.76 -13.24 -9.38
N VAL A 163 5.56 -13.37 -10.70
CA VAL A 163 4.33 -12.88 -11.36
C VAL A 163 3.10 -13.61 -10.83
N GLU A 164 3.16 -14.94 -10.66
CA GLU A 164 2.07 -15.73 -10.08
C GLU A 164 1.71 -15.29 -8.66
N LEU A 165 2.72 -15.01 -7.81
CA LEU A 165 2.51 -14.50 -6.46
C LEU A 165 1.84 -13.12 -6.45
N ILE A 166 2.24 -12.24 -7.36
CA ILE A 166 1.66 -10.89 -7.49
C ILE A 166 0.24 -10.96 -8.04
N ASP A 167 -0.01 -11.86 -8.99
CA ASP A 167 -1.34 -12.15 -9.50
C ASP A 167 -2.26 -12.65 -8.39
N GLU A 168 -1.81 -13.57 -7.55
CA GLU A 168 -2.56 -14.02 -6.35
C GLU A 168 -2.90 -12.83 -5.43
N ALA A 169 -1.90 -11.99 -5.11
CA ALA A 169 -2.11 -10.82 -4.26
C ALA A 169 -3.09 -9.82 -4.88
N TYR A 170 -2.99 -9.56 -6.18
CA TYR A 170 -3.88 -8.64 -6.88
C TYR A 170 -5.32 -9.15 -6.93
N GLN A 171 -5.52 -10.45 -7.19
CA GLN A 171 -6.85 -11.05 -7.16
C GLN A 171 -7.51 -10.93 -5.78
N LEU A 172 -6.75 -11.13 -4.71
CA LEU A 172 -7.25 -10.89 -3.35
C LEU A 172 -7.59 -9.41 -3.11
N ALA A 173 -6.76 -8.50 -3.61
CA ALA A 173 -6.95 -7.07 -3.49
C ALA A 173 -8.26 -6.60 -4.15
N ILE A 174 -8.49 -6.98 -5.41
CA ILE A 174 -9.70 -6.60 -6.15
C ILE A 174 -10.97 -7.30 -5.61
N ALA A 175 -10.82 -8.46 -4.99
CA ALA A 175 -11.89 -9.13 -4.25
C ALA A 175 -12.16 -8.49 -2.87
N GLY A 176 -11.41 -7.46 -2.45
CA GLY A 176 -11.57 -6.81 -1.15
C GLY A 176 -11.23 -7.70 0.04
N THR A 177 -10.47 -8.78 -0.18
CA THR A 177 -10.19 -9.79 0.84
C THR A 177 -8.78 -9.63 1.39
N ARG A 178 -8.65 -9.55 2.72
CA ARG A 178 -7.34 -9.47 3.41
C ARG A 178 -6.48 -8.29 2.93
N VAL A 179 -7.12 -7.19 2.55
CA VAL A 179 -6.46 -6.04 1.92
C VAL A 179 -6.71 -4.77 2.71
N GLN A 180 -5.65 -3.98 2.85
CA GLN A 180 -5.73 -2.56 3.21
C GLN A 180 -5.55 -1.75 1.92
N VAL A 181 -6.40 -0.76 1.72
CA VAL A 181 -6.42 0.06 0.50
C VAL A 181 -6.12 1.51 0.86
N GLU A 182 -5.13 2.08 0.20
CA GLU A 182 -4.77 3.49 0.29
C GLU A 182 -4.77 4.10 -1.12
N ARG A 183 -4.96 5.42 -1.20
CA ARG A 183 -4.91 6.16 -2.47
C ARG A 183 -3.92 7.31 -2.36
N GLU A 184 -3.02 7.39 -3.33
CA GLU A 184 -2.02 8.47 -3.44
C GLU A 184 -2.11 9.09 -4.85
N GLY A 185 -2.90 10.16 -4.97
CA GLY A 185 -3.24 10.74 -6.27
C GLY A 185 -3.99 9.72 -7.14
N GLU A 186 -3.48 9.47 -8.34
CA GLU A 186 -4.03 8.47 -9.28
C GLU A 186 -3.66 7.03 -8.91
N ARG A 187 -2.71 6.84 -7.98
CA ARG A 187 -2.25 5.51 -7.59
C ARG A 187 -3.13 4.91 -6.49
N VAL A 188 -3.35 3.61 -6.60
CA VAL A 188 -3.93 2.78 -5.56
C VAL A 188 -2.84 1.90 -4.97
N ILE A 189 -2.76 1.89 -3.64
CA ILE A 189 -1.83 1.05 -2.90
C ILE A 189 -2.64 -0.03 -2.19
N TYR A 190 -2.35 -1.29 -2.53
CA TYR A 190 -2.91 -2.44 -1.83
C TYR A 190 -1.84 -3.03 -0.93
N THR A 191 -2.15 -3.22 0.34
CA THR A 191 -1.34 -4.06 1.24
C THR A 191 -2.15 -5.31 1.56
N VAL A 192 -1.74 -6.44 0.99
CA VAL A 192 -2.49 -7.71 0.98
C VAL A 192 -1.83 -8.70 1.93
N ASP A 193 -2.57 -9.25 2.89
CA ASP A 193 -2.10 -10.34 3.76
C ASP A 193 -2.23 -11.70 3.08
N MET A 194 -1.07 -12.30 2.78
CA MET A 194 -0.96 -13.58 2.07
C MET A 194 -1.11 -14.78 3.00
N ARG A 195 -1.12 -14.59 4.33
CA ARG A 195 -1.22 -15.66 5.36
C ARG A 195 -0.14 -16.74 5.30
N ARG A 196 0.90 -16.51 4.51
CA ARG A 196 2.09 -17.34 4.38
C ARG A 196 3.30 -16.43 4.26
N ARG A 197 4.47 -16.93 4.61
CA ARG A 197 5.71 -16.21 4.34
C ARG A 197 5.85 -16.06 2.83
N VAL A 198 6.10 -14.83 2.39
CA VAL A 198 6.34 -14.48 0.97
C VAL A 198 7.72 -13.85 0.77
N GLY A 199 8.41 -13.55 1.86
CA GLY A 199 9.69 -12.87 1.84
C GLY A 199 10.15 -12.51 3.24
N TYR A 200 11.01 -11.51 3.30
CA TYR A 200 11.57 -10.97 4.53
C TYR A 200 11.91 -9.49 4.38
N VAL A 201 12.21 -8.86 5.52
CA VAL A 201 12.75 -7.51 5.58
C VAL A 201 14.26 -7.57 5.36
N GLY A 202 14.73 -7.00 4.26
CA GLY A 202 16.14 -6.83 3.90
C GLY A 202 16.70 -5.46 4.28
N GLY A 203 17.87 -5.12 3.73
CA GLY A 203 18.61 -3.89 4.01
C GLY A 203 19.37 -3.96 5.33
N GLN A 204 20.02 -2.86 5.70
CA GLN A 204 20.75 -2.74 6.97
C GLN A 204 19.86 -3.06 8.18
N THR A 205 18.60 -2.62 8.16
CA THR A 205 17.64 -2.91 9.23
C THR A 205 17.27 -4.40 9.26
N GLY A 206 17.05 -5.00 8.09
CA GLY A 206 16.79 -6.44 7.95
C GLY A 206 17.93 -7.28 8.51
N LYS A 207 19.16 -7.02 8.07
CA LYS A 207 20.39 -7.67 8.54
C LYS A 207 20.55 -7.59 10.05
N ARG A 208 20.37 -6.41 10.64
CA ARG A 208 20.43 -6.19 12.11
C ARG A 208 19.34 -6.93 12.88
N SER A 209 18.19 -7.16 12.25
CA SER A 209 17.02 -7.79 12.88
C SER A 209 16.88 -9.28 12.51
N ASN A 210 17.92 -9.87 11.93
CA ASN A 210 17.95 -11.25 11.43
C ASN A 210 16.83 -11.57 10.43
N HIS A 211 16.67 -10.70 9.42
CA HIS A 211 15.74 -10.86 8.29
C HIS A 211 14.32 -11.28 8.69
N PRO A 212 13.58 -10.45 9.44
CA PRO A 212 12.24 -10.82 9.90
C PRO A 212 11.30 -11.17 8.74
N ALA A 213 10.50 -12.22 8.90
CA ALA A 213 9.58 -12.69 7.86
C ALA A 213 8.51 -11.65 7.49
N ALA A 214 8.20 -11.58 6.19
CA ALA A 214 7.14 -10.77 5.61
C ALA A 214 6.01 -11.70 5.12
N HIS A 215 4.77 -11.35 5.48
CA HIS A 215 3.56 -12.13 5.17
C HIS A 215 2.58 -11.36 4.28
N LYS A 216 2.91 -10.11 3.95
CA LYS A 216 2.07 -9.25 3.14
C LYS A 216 2.80 -8.82 1.89
N VAL A 217 2.04 -8.54 0.84
CA VAL A 217 2.54 -7.94 -0.39
C VAL A 217 1.95 -6.54 -0.51
N ARG A 218 2.80 -5.55 -0.70
CA ARG A 218 2.38 -4.20 -1.07
C ARG A 218 2.45 -4.06 -2.58
N LEU A 219 1.33 -3.72 -3.21
CA LEU A 219 1.19 -3.43 -4.63
C LEU A 219 0.94 -1.94 -4.79
N VAL A 220 1.68 -1.29 -5.69
CA VAL A 220 1.41 0.09 -6.10
C VAL A 220 0.96 0.06 -7.55
N ILE A 221 -0.28 0.46 -7.80
CA ILE A 221 -0.96 0.30 -9.08
C ILE A 221 -1.48 1.66 -9.55
N ASP A 222 -1.36 1.89 -10.85
CA ASP A 222 -1.97 3.02 -11.57
C ASP A 222 -2.91 2.45 -12.64
N GLU A 223 -4.22 2.53 -12.41
CA GLU A 223 -5.26 1.78 -13.12
C GLU A 223 -5.02 0.25 -13.12
N ARG A 224 -4.40 -0.27 -14.18
CA ARG A 224 -3.96 -1.67 -14.33
C ARG A 224 -2.44 -1.81 -14.43
N ASN A 225 -1.70 -0.71 -14.44
CA ASN A 225 -0.25 -0.71 -14.53
C ASN A 225 0.35 -0.97 -13.14
N LEU A 226 1.10 -2.06 -13.01
CA LEU A 226 1.91 -2.28 -11.83
C LEU A 226 3.11 -1.33 -11.86
N ILE A 227 3.22 -0.48 -10.84
CA ILE A 227 4.35 0.44 -10.66
C ILE A 227 5.49 -0.26 -9.90
N THR A 228 5.14 -0.97 -8.82
CA THR A 228 6.06 -1.82 -8.06
C THR A 228 5.26 -2.79 -7.17
N ALA A 229 5.91 -3.85 -6.73
CA ALA A 229 5.42 -4.77 -5.71
C ALA A 229 6.57 -5.24 -4.84
N PHE A 230 6.36 -5.33 -3.52
CA PHE A 230 7.38 -5.82 -2.59
C PHE A 230 6.76 -6.38 -1.30
N PRO A 231 7.45 -7.31 -0.61
CA PRO A 231 6.99 -7.82 0.68
C PRO A 231 7.01 -6.75 1.77
N VAL A 232 6.03 -6.80 2.66
CA VAL A 232 5.99 -6.00 3.88
C VAL A 232 5.57 -6.87 5.07
N ARG A 233 5.91 -6.39 6.28
CA ARG A 233 5.63 -7.09 7.53
C ARG A 233 4.15 -7.04 7.92
#